data_AF-A0A843C221-F1
#
_entry.id   AF-A0A843C221-F1
#
_cell.length_a   1.000
_cell.length_b   1.000
_cell.length_c   1.000
_cell.angle_alpha   90.00
_cell.angle_beta   90.00
_cell.angle_gamma   90.00
#
_symmetry.space_group_name_H-M   'P 1'
#
loop_
_entity.id
_entity.type
_entity.pdbx_description
1 polymer ?
#
loop_
_entity_poly.entity_id
_entity_poly.type
_entity_poly.pdbx_seq_one_letter_code
_entity_poly.pdbx_strand_id
1 'polypeptide(L)'
;MRITLEYLTSNTNDFWISIANNIANNGSLTWEIPNNNGTLNLRITAFDSSSPPQTAITMSNIQVAEPIPEFPSILIPIILMGVISFIIIFKRTLKQKNPSNLIYKISNTKFVYNKLNHGIMENGSS
;
A
#
# COMPACT_ATOMS: atom_id res chain seq x y z
N MET A 1 -25.09 32.33 20.74
CA MET A 1 -24.25 31.12 20.73
C MET A 1 -22.93 31.40 20.02
N ARG A 2 -21.83 30.94 20.59
CA ARG A 2 -20.47 31.05 20.05
C ARG A 2 -19.89 29.66 19.82
N ILE A 3 -19.05 29.51 18.80
CA ILE A 3 -18.41 28.24 18.44
C ILE A 3 -16.89 28.44 18.42
N THR A 4 -16.19 27.43 18.92
CA THR A 4 -14.74 27.23 18.71
C THR A 4 -14.56 25.90 17.98
N LEU A 5 -13.74 25.91 16.93
CA LEU A 5 -13.42 24.79 16.08
C LEU A 5 -11.91 24.54 16.14
N GLU A 6 -11.51 23.32 16.43
CA GLU A 6 -10.11 22.92 16.59
C GLU A 6 -9.85 21.58 15.91
N TYR A 7 -8.60 21.34 15.55
CA TYR A 7 -8.14 20.05 15.07
C TYR A 7 -6.91 19.55 15.82
N LEU A 8 -6.70 18.24 15.78
CA LEU A 8 -5.54 17.55 16.33
C LEU A 8 -5.03 16.56 15.28
N THR A 9 -3.72 16.57 15.03
CA THR A 9 -3.02 15.62 14.16
C THR A 9 -2.28 14.59 15.01
N SER A 10 -1.91 13.45 14.42
CA SER A 10 -1.15 12.41 15.14
C SER A 10 0.25 12.84 15.60
N ASN A 11 0.79 13.93 15.04
CA ASN A 11 2.12 14.46 15.36
C ASN A 11 2.12 15.61 16.38
N THR A 12 0.94 16.08 16.78
CA THR A 12 0.78 17.09 17.82
C THR A 12 0.43 16.35 19.09
N ASN A 13 1.35 16.29 20.06
CA ASN A 13 1.19 15.58 21.34
C ASN A 13 -0.01 16.12 22.16
N ASP A 14 -1.24 15.79 21.75
CA ASP A 14 -2.53 16.19 22.34
C ASP A 14 -2.84 17.70 22.37
N PHE A 15 -2.08 18.50 21.62
CA PHE A 15 -2.33 19.94 21.47
C PHE A 15 -3.32 20.24 20.35
N TRP A 16 -4.52 20.67 20.71
CA TRP A 16 -5.54 21.15 19.77
C TRP A 16 -5.11 22.47 19.11
N ILE A 17 -5.15 22.51 17.78
CA ILE A 17 -4.84 23.67 16.97
C ILE A 17 -6.15 24.35 16.57
N SER A 18 -6.25 25.65 16.82
CA SER A 18 -7.44 26.45 16.51
C SER A 18 -7.63 26.62 15.00
N ILE A 19 -8.80 26.23 14.49
CA ILE A 19 -9.29 26.59 13.15
C ILE A 19 -10.03 27.92 13.23
N ALA A 20 -10.93 28.06 14.21
CA ALA A 20 -11.69 29.27 14.46
C ALA A 20 -12.05 29.35 15.95
N ASN A 21 -12.03 30.56 16.52
CA ASN A 21 -12.28 30.75 17.94
C ASN A 21 -13.35 31.81 18.18
N ASN A 22 -14.30 31.52 19.07
CA ASN A 22 -15.35 32.45 19.51
C ASN A 22 -16.16 33.09 18.37
N ILE A 23 -16.41 32.34 17.30
CA ILE A 23 -17.18 32.82 16.15
C ILE A 23 -18.69 32.65 16.40
N ALA A 24 -19.52 33.45 15.73
CA ALA A 24 -20.97 33.21 15.74
C ALA A 24 -21.29 31.88 15.02
N ASN A 25 -22.32 31.15 15.48
CA ASN A 25 -22.77 29.98 14.74
C ASN A 25 -23.51 30.40 13.47
N ASN A 26 -22.83 30.32 12.33
CA ASN A 26 -23.39 30.62 11.01
C ASN A 26 -23.78 29.35 10.23
N GLY A 27 -23.80 28.17 10.87
CA GLY A 27 -24.20 26.89 10.27
C GLY A 27 -23.09 26.17 9.48
N SER A 28 -22.11 26.88 8.92
CA SER A 28 -20.98 26.31 8.19
C SER A 28 -19.72 27.16 8.29
N LEU A 29 -18.54 26.52 8.19
CA LEU A 29 -17.23 27.17 8.09
C LEU A 29 -16.39 26.42 7.04
N THR A 30 -15.73 27.17 6.15
CA THR A 30 -14.72 26.63 5.24
C THR A 30 -13.34 26.84 5.83
N TRP A 31 -12.49 25.81 5.76
CA TRP A 31 -11.11 25.84 6.24
C TRP A 31 -10.23 25.00 5.31
N GLU A 32 -9.02 25.49 5.06
CA GLU A 32 -8.00 24.76 4.32
C GLU A 32 -7.28 23.76 5.21
N ILE A 33 -7.46 22.48 4.92
CA ILE A 33 -6.79 21.40 5.65
C ILE A 33 -5.27 21.58 5.51
N PRO A 34 -4.50 21.61 6.62
CA PRO A 34 -3.04 21.64 6.55
C PRO A 34 -2.55 20.37 5.85
N ASN A 35 -1.45 20.47 5.08
CA ASN A 35 -0.89 19.40 4.24
C ASN A 35 -0.31 18.23 5.07
N ASN A 36 -1.19 17.55 5.80
CA ASN A 36 -0.92 16.48 6.72
C ASN A 36 -1.78 15.30 6.29
N ASN A 37 -1.13 14.30 5.70
CA ASN A 37 -1.79 13.06 5.34
C ASN A 37 -2.02 12.24 6.61
N GLY A 38 -3.14 11.52 6.65
CA GLY A 38 -3.53 10.69 7.77
C GLY A 38 -4.77 11.18 8.52
N THR A 39 -4.88 10.81 9.79
CA THR A 39 -6.07 11.07 10.60
C THR A 39 -6.01 12.45 11.25
N LEU A 40 -7.07 13.24 11.05
CA LEU A 40 -7.32 14.46 11.82
C LEU A 40 -8.49 14.23 12.76
N ASN A 41 -8.35 14.61 14.02
CA ASN A 41 -9.46 14.69 14.95
C ASN A 41 -9.95 16.13 14.99
N LEU A 42 -11.25 16.34 14.85
CA LEU A 42 -11.92 17.63 14.93
C LEU A 42 -12.67 17.72 16.24
N ARG A 43 -12.66 18.91 16.85
CA ARG A 43 -13.44 19.26 18.02
C ARG A 43 -14.21 20.53 17.77
N ILE A 44 -15.50 20.48 18.07
CA ILE A 44 -16.42 21.61 18.01
C ILE A 44 -16.90 21.86 19.44
N THR A 45 -16.66 23.06 19.94
CA THR A 45 -17.18 23.51 21.23
C THR A 45 -18.20 24.62 21.00
N ALA A 46 -19.43 24.41 21.45
CA ALA A 46 -20.50 25.39 21.41
C ALA A 46 -20.74 25.96 22.80
N PHE A 47 -20.76 27.29 22.88
CA PHE A 47 -21.04 28.05 24.08
C PHE A 47 -22.35 28.84 23.88
N ASP A 48 -23.35 28.57 24.70
CA ASP A 48 -24.52 29.43 24.77
C ASP A 48 -24.36 30.53 25.83
N SER A 49 -25.19 31.55 25.74
CA SER A 49 -25.22 32.67 26.68
C SER A 49 -26.49 32.63 27.53
N SER A 50 -27.05 31.43 27.75
CA SER A 50 -28.24 31.25 28.58
C SER A 50 -27.89 31.41 30.06
N SER A 51 -28.90 31.41 30.93
CA SER A 51 -28.72 31.46 32.38
C SER A 51 -29.40 30.25 33.01
N PRO A 52 -28.64 29.24 33.47
CA PRO A 52 -27.17 29.16 33.49
C PRO A 52 -26.54 28.91 32.11
N PRO A 53 -25.29 29.38 31.85
CA PRO A 53 -24.61 29.12 30.58
C PRO A 53 -24.40 27.63 30.32
N GLN A 54 -24.54 27.19 29.07
CA GLN A 54 -24.32 25.81 28.66
C GLN A 54 -23.18 25.69 27.66
N THR A 55 -22.46 24.57 27.77
CA THR A 55 -21.38 24.21 26.86
C THR A 55 -21.64 22.81 26.31
N ALA A 56 -21.53 22.64 25.00
CA ALA A 56 -21.60 21.34 24.33
C ALA A 56 -20.32 21.09 23.53
N ILE A 57 -19.83 19.85 23.53
CA ILE A 57 -18.63 19.44 22.81
C ILE A 57 -18.96 18.25 21.92
N THR A 58 -18.49 18.27 20.67
CA THR A 58 -18.58 17.13 19.76
C THR A 58 -17.23 16.91 19.10
N MET A 59 -16.87 15.64 18.89
CA MET A 59 -15.62 15.24 18.26
C MET A 59 -15.89 14.30 17.08
N SER A 60 -15.08 14.42 16.04
CA SER A 60 -15.14 13.57 14.84
C SER A 60 -13.73 13.31 14.32
N ASN A 61 -13.52 12.20 13.63
CA ASN A 61 -12.29 11.96 12.88
C ASN A 61 -12.52 12.08 11.37
N ILE A 62 -11.50 12.51 10.64
CA ILE A 62 -11.45 12.51 9.18
C ILE A 62 -10.11 11.92 8.72
N GLN A 63 -10.13 11.19 7.61
CA GLN A 63 -8.92 10.66 6.97
C GLN A 63 -8.59 11.50 5.74
N VAL A 64 -7.38 12.05 5.70
CA VAL A 64 -6.83 12.80 4.58
C VAL A 64 -5.87 11.86 3.85
N ALA A 65 -6.25 11.42 2.65
CA ALA A 65 -5.41 10.60 1.80
C ALA A 65 -4.62 11.47 0.82
N GLU A 66 -3.39 11.08 0.52
CA GLU A 66 -2.66 11.66 -0.61
C GLU A 66 -3.43 11.43 -1.91
N PRO A 67 -3.43 12.39 -2.84
CA PRO A 67 -3.87 12.12 -4.20
C PRO A 67 -3.00 10.99 -4.76
N ILE A 68 -3.65 9.94 -5.27
CA ILE A 68 -2.94 8.83 -5.91
C ILE A 68 -2.25 9.41 -7.15
N PRO A 69 -0.92 9.25 -7.32
CA PRO A 69 -0.24 9.72 -8.52
C PRO A 69 -0.88 9.10 -9.76
N GLU A 70 -1.45 9.92 -10.64
CA GLU A 70 -1.93 9.45 -11.94
C GLU A 70 -0.71 9.12 -12.81
N PHE A 71 -0.48 7.84 -13.08
CA PHE A 71 0.53 7.46 -14.06
C PHE A 71 0.00 7.76 -15.46
N PRO A 72 0.78 8.45 -16.32
CA PRO A 72 0.35 8.71 -17.68
C PRO A 72 0.17 7.38 -18.42
N SER A 73 -0.96 7.19 -19.12
CA SER A 73 -1.37 5.93 -19.73
C SER A 73 -0.35 5.36 -20.74
N ILE A 74 0.60 6.17 -21.19
CA ILE A 74 1.71 5.78 -22.07
C ILE A 74 2.76 4.90 -21.40
N LEU A 75 2.83 4.83 -20.07
CA LEU A 75 3.84 4.03 -19.39
C LEU A 75 3.59 2.51 -19.56
N ILE A 76 2.31 2.10 -19.57
CA ILE A 76 1.90 0.70 -19.79
C ILE A 76 2.35 0.17 -21.17
N PRO A 77 2.06 0.86 -22.31
CA PRO A 77 2.54 0.41 -23.60
C PRO A 77 4.07 0.48 -23.74
N ILE A 78 4.76 1.42 -23.08
CA ILE A 78 6.23 1.48 -23.10
C ILE A 78 6.85 0.25 -22.42
N ILE A 79 6.37 -0.13 -21.22
CA ILE A 79 6.83 -1.34 -20.52
C ILE A 79 6.50 -2.59 -21.36
N LEU A 80 5.29 -2.65 -21.92
CA LEU A 80 4.86 -3.78 -22.74
C LEU A 80 5.69 -3.91 -24.03
N MET A 81 6.00 -2.81 -24.72
CA MET A 81 6.87 -2.78 -25.89
C MET A 81 8.31 -3.22 -25.55
N GLY A 82 8.83 -2.81 -24.40
CA GLY A 82 10.14 -3.24 -23.91
C GLY A 82 10.21 -4.75 -23.66
N VAL A 83 9.22 -5.30 -22.96
CA VAL A 83 9.11 -6.74 -22.66
C VAL A 83 8.93 -7.56 -23.95
N ILE A 84 8.07 -7.12 -24.88
CA ILE A 84 7.88 -7.77 -26.18
C ILE A 84 9.18 -7.77 -26.98
N SER A 85 9.88 -6.63 -27.03
CA SER A 85 11.17 -6.51 -27.73
C SER A 85 12.23 -7.43 -27.14
N PHE A 86 12.31 -7.51 -25.80
CA PHE A 86 13.21 -8.41 -25.09
C PHE A 86 12.90 -9.89 -25.39
N ILE A 87 11.63 -10.29 -25.38
CA ILE A 87 11.20 -11.66 -25.73
C ILE A 87 11.58 -12.00 -27.18
N ILE A 88 11.41 -11.07 -28.12
CA ILE A 88 11.76 -11.26 -29.53
C ILE A 88 13.28 -11.43 -29.69
N ILE A 89 14.08 -10.55 -29.06
CA ILE A 89 15.55 -10.62 -29.12
C ILE A 89 16.05 -11.91 -28.47
N PHE A 90 15.54 -12.27 -27.30
CA PHE A 90 15.92 -13.49 -26.59
C PHE A 90 15.62 -14.75 -27.41
N LYS A 91 14.44 -14.84 -28.03
CA LYS A 91 14.11 -15.95 -28.95
C LYS A 91 15.04 -15.99 -30.18
N ARG A 92 15.43 -14.83 -30.73
CA ARG A 92 16.38 -14.77 -31.86
C ARG A 92 17.77 -15.26 -31.47
N THR A 93 18.28 -14.86 -30.30
CA THR A 93 19.58 -15.29 -29.78
C THR A 93 19.61 -16.80 -29.49
N LEU A 94 18.51 -17.37 -29.01
CA LEU A 94 18.37 -18.83 -28.83
C LEU A 94 18.32 -19.58 -30.17
N LYS A 95 17.68 -19.02 -31.21
CA LYS A 95 17.58 -19.66 -32.54
C LYS A 95 18.88 -19.57 -33.35
N GLN A 96 19.68 -18.51 -33.17
CA GLN A 96 21.01 -18.39 -33.78
C GLN A 96 22.00 -19.40 -33.20
N LYS A 97 21.80 -19.83 -31.95
CA LYS A 97 22.60 -20.85 -31.28
C LYS A 97 22.09 -22.28 -31.56
N ASN A 98 21.80 -22.59 -32.83
CA ASN A 98 21.51 -23.95 -33.31
C ASN A 98 22.67 -24.44 -34.21
N PRO A 99 23.05 -25.73 -34.21
CA PRO A 99 24.36 -26.18 -33.75
C PRO A 99 24.98 -27.08 -34.83
N SER A 100 25.18 -26.59 -36.05
CA SER A 100 25.77 -27.38 -37.13
C SER A 100 27.27 -27.68 -36.95
N ASN A 101 27.84 -27.42 -35.76
CA ASN A 101 29.25 -27.67 -35.46
C ASN A 101 29.52 -28.36 -34.12
N LEU A 102 28.51 -28.93 -33.45
CA LEU A 102 28.74 -29.74 -32.25
C LEU A 102 28.61 -31.23 -32.59
N ILE A 103 29.74 -31.86 -32.91
CA ILE A 103 29.89 -33.32 -32.93
C ILE A 103 29.61 -33.81 -31.50
N TYR A 104 28.42 -34.35 -31.24
CA TYR A 104 28.10 -34.96 -29.95
C TYR A 104 28.84 -36.29 -29.83
N LYS A 105 30.04 -36.29 -29.23
CA LYS A 105 30.66 -37.51 -28.70
C LYS A 105 29.84 -37.96 -27.49
N ILE A 106 29.03 -38.99 -27.66
CA ILE A 106 28.34 -39.67 -26.56
C ILE A 106 29.38 -40.54 -25.83
N SER A 107 29.86 -40.08 -24.67
CA SER A 107 30.57 -40.94 -23.72
C SER A 107 29.56 -41.45 -22.70
N ASN A 108 29.25 -42.74 -22.77
CA ASN A 108 28.41 -43.43 -21.80
C ASN A 108 29.07 -43.40 -20.41
N THR A 109 28.49 -42.68 -19.45
CA THR A 109 28.74 -42.94 -18.03
C THR A 109 27.42 -43.14 -17.27
N LYS A 110 27.35 -44.36 -16.72
CA LYS A 110 26.30 -45.04 -15.97
C LYS A 110 25.83 -44.22 -14.76
N PHE A 111 24.50 -44.03 -14.60
CA PHE A 111 23.93 -43.58 -13.33
C PHE A 111 23.51 -44.80 -12.49
N VAL A 112 24.17 -44.99 -11.35
CA VAL A 112 23.79 -45.98 -10.32
C VAL A 112 22.86 -45.26 -9.34
N TYR A 113 21.60 -45.69 -9.27
CA TYR A 113 20.68 -45.26 -8.21
C TYR A 113 20.90 -46.10 -6.96
N ASN A 114 21.24 -45.46 -5.85
CA ASN A 114 21.31 -46.11 -4.54
C ASN A 114 20.07 -45.71 -3.74
N LYS A 115 19.16 -46.65 -3.47
CA LYS A 115 17.97 -46.45 -2.65
C LYS A 115 17.95 -47.48 -1.53
N LEU A 116 18.39 -47.08 -0.33
CA LEU A 116 18.28 -47.80 0.94
C LEU A 116 18.25 -46.70 2.03
N ASN A 117 17.27 -46.57 2.94
CA ASN A 117 16.78 -47.55 3.92
C ASN A 117 15.47 -47.11 4.58
N HIS A 118 14.61 -48.10 4.90
CA HIS A 118 13.86 -48.39 6.15
C HIS A 118 12.72 -49.35 5.69
N GLY A 119 12.65 -50.63 6.03
CA GLY A 119 12.79 -51.27 7.33
C GLY A 119 11.38 -51.66 7.81
N ILE A 120 11.07 -52.96 7.77
CA ILE A 120 10.37 -53.78 8.79
C ILE A 120 10.22 -55.19 8.19
N MET A 121 10.71 -56.17 8.94
CA MET A 121 10.55 -57.60 8.69
C MET A 121 9.21 -58.06 9.25
N GLU A 122 8.51 -58.94 8.54
CA GLU A 122 7.67 -59.96 9.17
C GLU A 122 7.93 -61.34 8.54
N ASN A 123 8.02 -62.31 9.43
CA ASN A 123 8.43 -63.71 9.25
C ASN A 123 7.26 -64.62 8.84
N GLY A 124 7.60 -65.79 8.30
CA GLY A 124 6.79 -67.02 8.31
C GLY A 124 6.82 -67.73 6.96
N SER A 125 7.60 -68.80 6.75
CA SER A 125 7.31 -70.20 7.13
C SER A 125 5.97 -70.67 6.55
N SER A 126 5.83 -71.73 5.76
CA SER A 126 6.55 -73.00 5.60
C SER A 126 6.43 -73.50 4.15
#